data_AF-A0A0F9C3Q3-F1
#
_entry.id   AF-A0A0F9C3Q3-F1
#
_cell.length_a   1.000
_cell.length_b   1.000
_cell.length_c   1.000
_cell.angle_alpha   90.00
_cell.angle_beta   90.00
_cell.angle_gamma   90.00
#
_symmetry.space_group_name_H-M   'P 1'
#
loop_
_entity.id
_entity.type
_entity.pdbx_description
1 polymer ?
#
loop_
_entity_poly.entity_id
_entity_poly.type
_entity_poly.pdbx_seq_one_letter_code
_entity_poly.pdbx_strand_id
1 'polypeptide(L)'
;GLGDDDHTQYLLVDGSRNLTGNWSIDPGITIDGRDIRLDGQDLDTLVSNIGKVKVDTGATSDFLGAASGDGVLRTSTGISYADGGNFITLDLDINSLTGEALIVSADTIPFYDATAGANRKVTLSELSTALGGAGTDEKVGIDSGATADYIGAASGDGVLRTGSGLAYTDGGNFITVAVDINSLSVATIVSGDFVPFWDITATATNKKTTFANFEAAVNHDNLLNYAIDNHISHSAVEIQAGSGLGGGGDISLTRTIDLNINVLDVAAIAAGDFIAFWDITATAICKKITFSDFESSLSKVGSQVSVDGAAVADYIGAADSDGVLRVNGALSYVDGGDFVTLTTNDGEINHNSLLNYESDRHIAHSVVTITAGSGLSGGGNITLSRTIDLNINNLTLASIETFDLIPFWDITVTATNKKITFSDFEAALTHD
;
A
#
# COMPACT_ATOMS: atom_id res chain seq x y z
N GLY A 1 105.11 -74.31 117.79
CA GLY A 1 105.75 -73.51 116.75
C GLY A 1 104.89 -73.53 115.52
N LEU A 2 103.88 -72.65 115.46
CA LEU A 2 103.04 -72.40 114.28
C LEU A 2 102.68 -70.89 114.31
N GLY A 3 103.71 -70.03 114.34
CA GLY A 3 103.55 -68.58 114.47
C GLY A 3 104.51 -67.76 113.61
N ASP A 4 105.43 -68.41 112.92
CA ASP A 4 106.21 -67.88 111.82
C ASP A 4 105.52 -68.27 110.49
N ASP A 5 105.37 -67.29 109.60
CA ASP A 5 104.74 -67.42 108.29
C ASP A 5 105.75 -67.97 107.26
N ASP A 6 106.32 -69.14 107.53
CA ASP A 6 107.31 -69.80 106.68
C ASP A 6 106.68 -70.83 105.72
N HIS A 7 105.37 -71.05 105.81
CA HIS A 7 104.60 -71.95 104.93
C HIS A 7 103.62 -71.18 104.03
N THR A 8 104.13 -70.56 102.97
CA THR A 8 103.37 -69.73 102.00
C THR A 8 102.31 -70.47 101.18
N GLN A 9 102.10 -71.76 101.42
CA GLN A 9 101.23 -72.65 100.65
C GLN A 9 99.80 -72.72 101.22
N TYR A 10 99.56 -72.18 102.42
CA TYR A 10 98.26 -72.23 103.10
C TYR A 10 97.67 -70.83 103.29
N LEU A 11 96.33 -70.73 103.19
CA LEU A 11 95.61 -69.54 103.64
C LEU A 11 95.82 -69.35 105.15
N LEU A 12 96.05 -68.10 105.55
CA LEU A 12 96.02 -67.73 106.96
C LEU A 12 94.59 -67.92 107.49
N VAL A 13 94.46 -68.27 108.77
CA VAL A 13 93.16 -68.50 109.44
C VAL A 13 92.25 -67.26 109.41
N ASP A 14 92.83 -66.07 109.29
CA ASP A 14 92.11 -64.79 109.18
C ASP A 14 91.72 -64.43 107.72
N GLY A 15 92.09 -65.26 106.75
CA GLY A 15 91.78 -65.06 105.33
C GLY A 15 92.55 -63.92 104.66
N SER A 16 93.53 -63.31 105.32
CA SER A 16 94.20 -62.07 104.87
C SER A 16 95.24 -62.26 103.76
N ARG A 17 95.50 -63.50 103.31
CA ARG A 17 96.55 -63.75 102.32
C ARG A 17 96.04 -63.40 100.91
N ASN A 18 96.63 -62.37 100.31
CA ASN A 18 96.47 -62.06 98.89
C ASN A 18 97.12 -63.14 98.04
N LEU A 19 96.35 -63.69 97.10
CA LEU A 19 96.81 -64.75 96.22
C LEU A 19 96.91 -64.16 94.83
N THR A 20 98.10 -64.21 94.24
CA THR A 20 98.41 -63.57 92.97
C THR A 20 98.83 -64.63 91.95
N GLY A 21 98.38 -64.48 90.71
CA GLY A 21 98.58 -65.44 89.61
C GLY A 21 97.30 -66.14 89.17
N ASN A 22 97.37 -66.84 88.04
CA ASN A 22 96.24 -67.63 87.52
C ASN A 22 96.04 -68.87 88.38
N TRP A 23 94.83 -69.04 88.88
CA TRP A 23 94.48 -70.14 89.76
C TRP A 23 93.75 -71.23 88.99
N SER A 24 94.32 -72.44 88.97
CA SER A 24 93.62 -73.64 88.51
C SER A 24 92.84 -74.22 89.68
N ILE A 25 91.53 -73.99 89.71
CA ILE A 25 90.67 -74.41 90.80
C ILE A 25 89.99 -75.73 90.40
N ASP A 26 90.13 -76.77 91.24
CA ASP A 26 89.47 -78.05 91.04
C ASP A 26 87.94 -77.95 91.22
N PRO A 27 87.15 -78.81 90.57
CA PRO A 27 85.70 -78.77 90.66
C PRO A 27 85.19 -78.90 92.10
N GLY A 28 84.34 -77.96 92.52
CA GLY A 28 83.67 -78.00 93.83
C GLY A 28 84.20 -77.03 94.87
N ILE A 29 85.25 -76.24 94.57
CA ILE A 29 85.64 -75.12 95.43
C ILE A 29 84.71 -73.94 95.16
N THR A 30 84.01 -73.51 96.21
CA THR A 30 83.09 -72.37 96.19
C THR A 30 83.56 -71.32 97.18
N ILE A 31 83.32 -70.04 96.88
CA ILE A 31 83.33 -68.99 97.91
C ILE A 31 81.87 -68.61 98.12
N ASP A 32 81.41 -68.71 99.37
CA ASP A 32 80.02 -68.47 99.78
C ASP A 32 78.99 -69.27 98.96
N GLY A 33 79.33 -70.51 98.59
CA GLY A 33 78.44 -71.42 97.86
C GLY A 33 78.33 -71.18 96.34
N ARG A 34 79.10 -70.24 95.77
CA ARG A 34 79.17 -70.02 94.31
C ARG A 34 80.44 -70.60 93.71
N ASP A 35 80.29 -71.40 92.65
CA ASP A 35 81.40 -71.98 91.87
C ASP A 35 82.04 -70.86 91.04
N ILE A 36 83.32 -70.61 91.32
CA ILE A 36 84.09 -69.49 90.76
C ILE A 36 84.35 -69.66 89.25
N ARG A 37 84.12 -70.85 88.68
CA ARG A 37 84.36 -71.09 87.25
C ARG A 37 83.23 -70.58 86.33
N LEU A 38 82.04 -70.33 86.87
CA LEU A 38 80.88 -69.87 86.08
C LEU A 38 80.84 -68.34 85.87
N ASP A 39 81.58 -67.56 86.67
CA ASP A 39 81.48 -66.08 86.71
C ASP A 39 82.24 -65.36 85.57
N GLY A 40 82.98 -66.09 84.74
CA GLY A 40 83.74 -65.52 83.62
C GLY A 40 82.90 -65.16 82.38
N GLN A 41 81.72 -65.75 82.18
CA GLN A 41 80.87 -65.50 80.98
C GLN A 41 79.61 -64.68 81.27
N ASP A 42 79.03 -64.78 82.46
CA ASP A 42 77.80 -64.05 82.79
C ASP A 42 78.08 -62.56 83.12
N LEU A 43 79.30 -62.23 83.59
CA LEU A 43 79.69 -60.85 83.85
C LEU A 43 79.88 -60.02 82.57
N ASP A 44 80.38 -60.62 81.49
CA ASP A 44 80.62 -59.92 80.21
C ASP A 44 79.30 -59.59 79.48
N THR A 45 78.24 -60.35 79.75
CA THR A 45 76.89 -60.09 79.20
C THR A 45 76.12 -59.04 80.01
N LEU A 46 76.43 -58.90 81.30
CA LEU A 46 75.82 -57.92 82.18
C LEU A 46 76.43 -56.51 81.98
N VAL A 47 77.75 -56.39 81.80
CA VAL A 47 78.42 -55.09 81.62
C VAL A 47 78.12 -54.42 80.27
N SER A 48 77.75 -55.19 79.23
CA SER A 48 77.30 -54.67 77.93
C SER A 48 75.90 -54.01 77.97
N ASN A 49 75.07 -54.33 78.97
CA ASN A 49 73.65 -53.94 79.01
C ASN A 49 73.28 -53.00 80.18
N ILE A 50 74.24 -52.53 81.00
CA ILE A 50 74.02 -51.60 82.13
C ILE A 50 73.75 -50.16 81.64
N GLY A 51 72.73 -49.99 80.80
CA GLY A 51 72.30 -48.68 80.32
C GLY A 51 71.35 -48.71 79.12
N LYS A 52 71.02 -49.89 78.59
CA LYS A 52 70.07 -50.02 77.48
C LYS A 52 68.75 -50.61 77.99
N VAL A 53 67.66 -49.88 77.82
CA VAL A 53 66.31 -50.42 78.00
C VAL A 53 66.07 -51.39 76.84
N LYS A 54 66.18 -52.70 77.08
CA LYS A 54 65.85 -53.70 76.07
C LYS A 54 64.34 -53.91 76.00
N VAL A 55 63.79 -53.95 74.79
CA VAL A 55 62.43 -54.44 74.55
C VAL A 55 62.52 -55.95 74.35
N ASP A 56 62.04 -56.73 75.32
CA ASP A 56 62.09 -58.19 75.21
C ASP A 56 61.21 -58.70 74.07
N THR A 57 61.63 -59.83 73.49
CA THR A 57 60.95 -60.57 72.41
C THR A 57 59.61 -61.13 72.90
N GLY A 58 58.61 -60.25 73.02
CA GLY A 58 57.30 -60.56 73.62
C GLY A 58 56.53 -59.36 74.16
N ALA A 59 57.07 -58.13 74.05
CA ALA A 59 56.36 -56.91 74.41
C ALA A 59 55.06 -56.74 73.60
N THR A 60 53.93 -56.53 74.29
CA THR A 60 52.65 -56.14 73.67
C THR A 60 52.56 -54.62 73.51
N SER A 61 51.59 -54.12 72.75
CA SER A 61 51.47 -52.71 72.32
C SER A 61 51.49 -51.65 73.44
N ASP A 62 51.36 -52.07 74.69
CA ASP A 62 51.15 -51.18 75.83
C ASP A 62 52.37 -51.12 76.77
N PHE A 63 53.38 -52.01 76.62
CA PHE A 63 54.50 -52.10 77.56
C PHE A 63 55.86 -52.23 76.86
N LEU A 64 56.76 -51.29 77.12
CA LEU A 64 58.18 -51.41 76.77
C LEU A 64 58.92 -52.12 77.91
N GLY A 65 59.00 -53.45 77.81
CA GLY A 65 59.61 -54.34 78.80
C GLY A 65 58.59 -55.26 79.47
N ALA A 66 58.67 -56.56 79.15
CA ALA A 66 57.98 -57.73 79.71
C ALA A 66 56.44 -57.76 79.80
N ALA A 67 55.90 -58.97 79.58
CA ALA A 67 54.48 -59.32 79.58
C ALA A 67 53.79 -59.29 80.96
N SER A 68 54.44 -58.72 81.99
CA SER A 68 54.00 -58.78 83.40
C SER A 68 53.75 -57.41 84.05
N GLY A 69 53.80 -56.32 83.28
CA GLY A 69 53.39 -54.98 83.74
C GLY A 69 54.44 -54.21 84.55
N ASP A 70 55.70 -54.61 84.47
CA ASP A 70 56.87 -54.00 85.12
C ASP A 70 57.76 -53.19 84.15
N GLY A 71 57.28 -52.91 82.94
CA GLY A 71 57.98 -52.13 81.92
C GLY A 71 58.27 -50.67 82.32
N VAL A 72 59.38 -50.13 81.82
CA VAL A 72 59.89 -48.78 82.16
C VAL A 72 59.05 -47.66 81.55
N LEU A 73 58.32 -47.94 80.45
CA LEU A 73 57.50 -46.95 79.74
C LEU A 73 56.22 -47.60 79.18
N ARG A 74 55.08 -46.92 79.38
CA ARG A 74 53.76 -47.31 78.89
C ARG A 74 53.32 -46.39 77.75
N THR A 75 52.99 -46.95 76.59
CA THR A 75 52.43 -46.23 75.44
C THR A 75 50.91 -46.30 75.46
N SER A 76 50.24 -45.31 74.88
CA SER A 76 48.79 -45.29 74.68
C SER A 76 48.45 -45.32 73.19
N THR A 77 47.17 -45.49 72.85
CA THR A 77 46.68 -45.38 71.48
C THR A 77 47.17 -44.08 70.82
N GLY A 78 47.55 -44.16 69.54
CA GLY A 78 48.07 -43.03 68.78
C GLY A 78 49.58 -42.79 68.88
N ILE A 79 50.31 -43.59 69.68
CA ILE A 79 51.77 -43.55 69.74
C ILE A 79 52.32 -44.91 69.30
N SER A 80 53.10 -44.91 68.23
CA SER A 80 53.89 -46.07 67.81
C SER A 80 55.33 -45.94 68.30
N TYR A 81 56.01 -47.07 68.42
CA TYR A 81 57.41 -47.10 68.82
C TYR A 81 58.23 -48.02 67.93
N ALA A 82 59.50 -47.66 67.74
CA ALA A 82 60.49 -48.51 67.10
C ALA A 82 61.73 -48.62 67.99
N ASP A 83 62.20 -49.85 68.22
CA ASP A 83 63.45 -50.10 68.94
C ASP A 83 64.64 -49.89 68.00
N GLY A 84 65.39 -48.79 68.22
CA GLY A 84 66.63 -48.46 67.53
C GLY A 84 67.89 -48.99 68.23
N GLY A 85 67.73 -49.87 69.23
CA GLY A 85 68.80 -50.49 70.01
C GLY A 85 69.37 -49.60 71.12
N ASN A 86 69.80 -48.38 70.79
CA ASN A 86 70.33 -47.43 71.80
C ASN A 86 69.25 -46.46 72.33
N PHE A 87 68.25 -46.16 71.51
CA PHE A 87 67.12 -45.29 71.85
C PHE A 87 65.84 -45.87 71.26
N ILE A 88 64.71 -45.59 71.91
CA ILE A 88 63.38 -45.87 71.39
C ILE A 88 62.88 -44.59 70.71
N THR A 89 62.42 -44.71 69.47
CA THR A 89 61.76 -43.59 68.77
C THR A 89 60.26 -43.70 68.98
N LEU A 90 59.62 -42.61 69.40
CA LEU A 90 58.17 -42.51 69.58
C LEU A 90 57.61 -41.60 68.51
N ASP A 91 56.75 -42.15 67.65
CA ASP A 91 56.11 -41.40 66.57
C ASP A 91 54.58 -41.38 66.76
N LEU A 92 53.97 -40.26 66.38
CA LEU A 92 52.51 -40.15 66.33
C LEU A 92 52.00 -41.07 65.22
N ASP A 93 51.26 -42.10 65.59
CA ASP A 93 50.59 -43.00 64.65
C ASP A 93 49.10 -42.69 64.59
N ILE A 94 48.74 -41.83 63.64
CA ILE A 94 47.35 -41.42 63.41
C ILE A 94 46.50 -42.62 62.94
N ASN A 95 47.09 -43.65 62.31
CA ASN A 95 46.35 -44.81 61.82
C ASN A 95 45.93 -45.75 62.96
N SER A 96 46.57 -45.65 64.13
CA SER A 96 46.17 -46.37 65.34
C SER A 96 45.02 -45.69 66.10
N LEU A 97 44.62 -44.48 65.72
CA LEU A 97 43.49 -43.78 66.35
C LEU A 97 42.16 -44.27 65.76
N THR A 98 41.12 -44.36 66.58
CA THR A 98 39.76 -44.69 66.13
C THR A 98 39.10 -43.47 65.51
N GLY A 99 38.48 -43.63 64.34
CA GLY A 99 37.72 -42.55 63.69
C GLY A 99 36.48 -42.16 64.49
N GLU A 100 36.22 -40.86 64.59
CA GLU A 100 35.05 -40.30 65.28
C GLU A 100 33.97 -39.90 64.27
N ALA A 101 32.70 -40.18 64.58
CA ALA A 101 31.58 -39.97 63.64
C ALA A 101 30.98 -38.56 63.70
N LEU A 102 31.12 -37.87 64.84
CA LEU A 102 30.61 -36.53 65.05
C LEU A 102 31.70 -35.64 65.65
N ILE A 103 32.18 -34.67 64.87
CA ILE A 103 33.12 -33.65 65.36
C ILE A 103 32.30 -32.44 65.79
N VAL A 104 32.39 -32.05 67.06
CA VAL A 104 31.71 -30.88 67.64
C VAL A 104 32.62 -29.65 67.63
N SER A 105 32.03 -28.45 67.75
CA SER A 105 32.78 -27.19 67.65
C SER A 105 33.89 -27.03 68.68
N ALA A 106 33.80 -27.70 69.83
CA ALA A 106 34.79 -27.69 70.89
C ALA A 106 35.99 -28.62 70.65
N ASP A 107 35.92 -29.51 69.65
CA ASP A 107 37.01 -30.43 69.35
C ASP A 107 38.23 -29.66 68.85
N THR A 108 39.41 -30.10 69.27
CA THR A 108 40.65 -29.36 69.04
C THR A 108 41.62 -30.13 68.17
N ILE A 109 42.18 -29.46 67.17
CA ILE A 109 43.22 -30.00 66.30
C ILE A 109 44.57 -29.38 66.72
N PRO A 110 45.57 -30.20 67.09
CA PRO A 110 46.91 -29.70 67.39
C PRO A 110 47.62 -29.27 66.09
N PHE A 111 48.39 -28.20 66.16
CA PHE A 111 49.22 -27.71 65.06
C PHE A 111 50.47 -27.03 65.61
N TYR A 112 51.51 -26.93 64.79
CA TYR A 112 52.68 -26.12 65.13
C TYR A 112 52.43 -24.66 64.78
N ASP A 113 52.32 -23.80 65.80
CA ASP A 113 52.27 -22.36 65.60
C ASP A 113 53.70 -21.84 65.42
N ALA A 114 54.09 -21.68 64.16
CA ALA A 114 55.41 -21.18 63.79
C ALA A 114 55.69 -19.76 64.33
N THR A 115 54.66 -18.93 64.52
CA THR A 115 54.83 -17.56 65.03
C THR A 115 55.10 -17.53 66.53
N ALA A 116 54.54 -18.48 67.27
CA ALA A 116 54.81 -18.66 68.69
C ALA A 116 55.95 -19.65 69.00
N GLY A 117 56.50 -20.32 67.98
CA GLY A 117 57.53 -21.34 68.13
C GLY A 117 57.11 -22.55 68.96
N ALA A 118 55.81 -22.82 69.06
CA ALA A 118 55.25 -23.80 69.99
C ALA A 118 54.08 -24.58 69.39
N ASN A 119 53.86 -25.80 69.87
CA ASN A 119 52.65 -26.56 69.55
C ASN A 119 51.44 -25.92 70.23
N ARG A 120 50.39 -25.64 69.46
CA ARG A 120 49.11 -25.10 69.93
C ARG A 120 47.97 -26.00 69.48
N LYS A 121 46.76 -25.67 69.91
CA LYS A 121 45.52 -26.29 69.46
C LYS A 121 44.54 -25.21 69.03
N VAL A 122 43.75 -25.52 68.00
CA VAL A 122 42.67 -24.67 67.50
C VAL A 122 41.38 -25.47 67.58
N THR A 123 40.26 -24.83 67.95
CA THR A 123 38.96 -25.49 67.87
C THR A 123 38.51 -25.64 66.42
N LEU A 124 37.67 -26.63 66.12
CA LEU A 124 37.11 -26.76 64.76
C LEU A 124 36.37 -25.48 64.33
N SER A 125 35.73 -24.78 65.28
CA SER A 125 35.06 -23.50 65.02
C SER A 125 36.05 -22.42 64.55
N GLU A 126 37.17 -22.27 65.26
CA GLU A 126 38.21 -21.29 64.92
C GLU A 126 38.92 -21.66 63.62
N LEU A 127 39.19 -22.95 63.37
CA LEU A 127 39.79 -23.42 62.13
C LEU A 127 38.85 -23.21 60.94
N SER A 128 37.55 -23.52 61.10
CA SER A 128 36.52 -23.27 60.10
C SER A 128 36.42 -21.77 59.78
N THR A 129 36.55 -20.91 60.79
CA THR A 129 36.58 -19.45 60.58
C THR A 129 37.84 -19.00 59.85
N ALA A 130 39.00 -19.55 60.19
CA ALA A 130 40.28 -19.17 59.58
C ALA A 130 40.46 -19.71 58.15
N LEU A 131 39.95 -20.90 57.85
CA LEU A 131 39.91 -21.47 56.50
C LEU A 131 38.74 -20.92 55.68
N GLY A 132 37.67 -20.50 56.36
CA GLY A 132 36.44 -19.97 55.81
C GLY A 132 36.50 -18.48 55.52
N GLY A 133 37.46 -18.04 54.70
CA GLY A 133 37.42 -16.73 54.03
C GLY A 133 36.19 -16.51 53.12
N ALA A 134 35.23 -17.42 53.11
CA ALA A 134 33.89 -17.24 52.57
C ALA A 134 32.93 -18.06 53.41
N GLY A 135 32.18 -17.38 54.28
CA GLY A 135 31.06 -17.95 55.02
C GLY A 135 29.98 -18.52 54.10
N THR A 136 29.04 -19.22 54.72
CA THR A 136 27.91 -19.90 54.10
C THR A 136 27.09 -18.99 53.18
N ASP A 137 27.12 -19.31 51.89
CA ASP A 137 26.10 -19.02 50.87
C ASP A 137 25.92 -17.59 50.34
N GLU A 138 27.01 -16.95 49.90
CA GLU A 138 26.93 -15.67 49.17
C GLU A 138 27.61 -15.78 47.80
N LYS A 139 27.09 -16.66 46.93
CA LYS A 139 27.49 -16.62 45.52
C LYS A 139 26.70 -15.60 44.70
N VAL A 140 25.62 -15.04 45.23
CA VAL A 140 24.79 -13.98 44.64
C VAL A 140 23.96 -13.24 45.72
N GLY A 141 24.60 -12.54 46.65
CA GLY A 141 23.93 -11.60 47.57
C GLY A 141 24.19 -10.15 47.15
N ILE A 142 23.17 -9.28 47.21
CA ILE A 142 23.36 -7.84 46.97
C ILE A 142 23.85 -7.22 48.28
N ASP A 143 25.12 -6.83 48.32
CA ASP A 143 25.65 -6.14 49.48
C ASP A 143 24.95 -4.78 49.67
N SER A 144 24.91 -4.31 50.91
CA SER A 144 24.35 -3.01 51.29
C SER A 144 25.04 -1.81 50.61
N GLY A 145 26.10 -2.02 49.83
CA GLY A 145 26.90 -1.01 49.13
C GLY A 145 26.78 -1.04 47.61
N ALA A 146 25.97 -1.93 47.02
CA ALA A 146 25.88 -2.09 45.57
C ALA A 146 25.38 -0.79 44.92
N THR A 147 26.20 -0.23 44.04
CA THR A 147 25.81 0.90 43.18
C THR A 147 24.73 0.44 42.20
N ALA A 148 23.82 1.35 41.83
CA ALA A 148 22.86 1.11 40.75
C ALA A 148 23.61 0.51 39.53
N ASP A 149 23.06 -0.57 38.97
CA ASP A 149 23.57 -1.36 37.83
C ASP A 149 24.37 -2.64 38.14
N TYR A 150 24.69 -2.95 39.41
CA TYR A 150 25.45 -4.14 39.79
C TYR A 150 24.69 -5.08 40.75
N ILE A 151 24.70 -6.37 40.43
CA ILE A 151 24.22 -7.46 41.28
C ILE A 151 25.44 -8.26 41.77
N GLY A 152 25.77 -8.11 43.06
CA GLY A 152 26.99 -8.63 43.67
C GLY A 152 28.08 -7.56 43.79
N ALA A 153 28.74 -7.55 44.95
CA ALA A 153 29.80 -6.68 45.46
C ALA A 153 30.09 -5.32 44.78
N ALA A 154 30.15 -4.29 45.62
CA ALA A 154 30.47 -2.91 45.27
C ALA A 154 31.94 -2.72 44.82
N SER A 155 32.37 -3.27 43.69
CA SER A 155 33.70 -2.99 43.07
C SER A 155 33.82 -3.40 41.60
N GLY A 156 32.72 -3.66 40.90
CA GLY A 156 32.75 -4.05 39.48
C GLY A 156 33.08 -5.52 39.22
N ASP A 157 33.08 -6.34 40.27
CA ASP A 157 33.16 -7.80 40.26
C ASP A 157 31.78 -8.47 40.35
N GLY A 158 30.69 -7.69 40.27
CA GLY A 158 29.31 -8.17 40.26
C GLY A 158 29.06 -9.24 39.20
N VAL A 159 28.26 -10.25 39.56
CA VAL A 159 27.98 -11.43 38.74
C VAL A 159 27.10 -11.06 37.54
N LEU A 160 26.16 -10.11 37.73
CA LEU A 160 25.28 -9.59 36.67
C LEU A 160 25.26 -8.05 36.69
N ARG A 161 25.26 -7.45 35.49
CA ARG A 161 25.03 -6.01 35.28
C ARG A 161 23.65 -5.79 34.69
N THR A 162 22.84 -4.91 35.28
CA THR A 162 21.52 -4.54 34.74
C THR A 162 21.60 -3.15 34.13
N GLY A 163 21.36 -3.04 32.82
CA GLY A 163 21.18 -1.75 32.16
C GLY A 163 19.71 -1.33 32.11
N SER A 164 19.42 -0.20 31.46
CA SER A 164 18.05 0.22 31.16
C SER A 164 17.28 -0.89 30.45
N GLY A 165 16.04 -1.17 30.88
CA GLY A 165 15.15 -2.20 30.35
C GLY A 165 15.01 -3.43 31.23
N LEU A 166 15.84 -3.59 32.27
CA LEU A 166 15.76 -4.69 33.24
C LEU A 166 15.75 -4.14 34.67
N ALA A 167 14.77 -4.54 35.45
CA ALA A 167 14.74 -4.35 36.90
C ALA A 167 15.01 -5.67 37.61
N TYR A 168 15.47 -5.59 38.84
CA TYR A 168 15.66 -6.74 39.70
C TYR A 168 15.10 -6.50 41.10
N THR A 169 14.69 -7.59 41.75
CA THR A 169 14.31 -7.63 43.16
C THR A 169 15.09 -8.75 43.84
N ASP A 170 15.75 -8.43 44.95
CA ASP A 170 16.43 -9.42 45.78
C ASP A 170 15.43 -10.25 46.61
N GLY A 171 15.48 -11.56 46.46
CA GLY A 171 14.70 -12.54 47.23
C GLY A 171 15.53 -13.33 48.24
N GLY A 172 16.76 -12.90 48.53
CA GLY A 172 17.72 -13.59 49.39
C GLY A 172 18.47 -14.67 48.62
N ASN A 173 17.84 -15.84 48.44
CA ASN A 173 18.49 -16.99 47.79
C ASN A 173 18.49 -16.88 46.25
N PHE A 174 17.53 -16.14 45.69
CA PHE A 174 17.39 -15.91 44.26
C PHE A 174 17.03 -14.46 44.00
N ILE A 175 17.49 -13.93 42.88
CA ILE A 175 17.08 -12.63 42.37
C ILE A 175 16.03 -12.84 41.29
N THR A 176 14.95 -12.06 41.34
CA THR A 176 13.95 -12.02 40.26
C THR A 176 14.29 -10.88 39.32
N VAL A 177 14.49 -11.19 38.03
CA VAL A 177 14.73 -10.20 36.99
C VAL A 177 13.44 -10.02 36.17
N ALA A 178 13.02 -8.77 36.00
CA ALA A 178 11.84 -8.40 35.21
C ALA A 178 12.20 -7.36 34.14
N VAL A 179 11.43 -7.34 33.06
CA VAL A 179 11.54 -6.26 32.07
C VAL A 179 10.95 -4.99 32.67
N ASP A 180 11.74 -3.92 32.71
CA ASP A 180 11.29 -2.60 33.12
C ASP A 180 11.27 -1.64 31.93
N ILE A 181 10.11 -1.59 31.28
CA ILE A 181 9.88 -0.72 30.11
C ILE A 181 9.94 0.76 30.50
N ASN A 182 9.63 1.12 31.76
CA ASN A 182 9.60 2.53 32.20
C ASN A 182 11.01 3.13 32.33
N SER A 183 12.04 2.29 32.47
CA SER A 183 13.44 2.74 32.48
C SER A 183 14.01 3.02 31.08
N LEU A 184 13.28 2.70 30.00
CA LEU A 184 13.69 2.94 28.62
C LEU A 184 13.40 4.39 28.19
N SER A 185 14.27 4.96 27.36
CA SER A 185 14.03 6.28 26.76
C SER A 185 13.01 6.21 25.64
N VAL A 186 12.14 7.22 25.53
CA VAL A 186 11.19 7.36 24.41
C VAL A 186 11.96 7.63 23.11
N ALA A 187 11.56 6.95 22.03
CA ALA A 187 12.12 7.13 20.69
C ALA A 187 10.99 7.17 19.63
N THR A 188 11.29 7.76 18.46
CA THR A 188 10.39 7.71 17.30
C THR A 188 10.46 6.33 16.65
N ILE A 189 9.29 5.74 16.39
CA ILE A 189 9.19 4.43 15.77
C ILE A 189 9.58 4.51 14.29
N VAL A 190 10.43 3.58 13.83
CA VAL A 190 10.79 3.36 12.43
C VAL A 190 10.39 1.96 11.96
N SER A 191 10.25 1.75 10.64
CA SER A 191 9.69 0.50 10.10
C SER A 191 10.49 -0.76 10.47
N GLY A 192 11.78 -0.61 10.76
CA GLY A 192 12.69 -1.68 11.17
C GLY A 192 12.66 -2.01 12.67
N ASP A 193 11.96 -1.23 13.48
CA ASP A 193 11.83 -1.49 14.92
C ASP A 193 11.05 -2.76 15.17
N PHE A 194 11.26 -3.36 16.35
CA PHE A 194 10.64 -4.61 16.73
C PHE A 194 9.61 -4.42 17.84
N VAL A 195 8.44 -5.03 17.68
CA VAL A 195 7.41 -5.16 18.70
C VAL A 195 7.46 -6.59 19.25
N PRO A 196 7.76 -6.79 20.54
CA PRO A 196 7.68 -8.10 21.17
C PRO A 196 6.21 -8.50 21.35
N PHE A 197 5.90 -9.78 21.15
CA PHE A 197 4.55 -10.33 21.40
C PHE A 197 4.63 -11.79 21.83
N TRP A 198 3.59 -12.25 22.53
CA TRP A 198 3.41 -13.66 22.85
C TRP A 198 2.74 -14.37 21.69
N ASP A 199 3.45 -15.28 21.03
CA ASP A 199 2.90 -16.10 19.95
C ASP A 199 2.11 -17.27 20.55
N ILE A 200 0.78 -17.17 20.49
CA ILE A 200 -0.14 -18.17 21.01
C ILE A 200 -0.21 -19.45 20.15
N THR A 201 0.36 -19.44 18.93
CA THR A 201 0.39 -20.64 18.08
C THR A 201 1.32 -21.72 18.68
N ALA A 202 1.33 -22.93 18.10
CA ALA A 202 1.69 -24.23 18.67
C ALA A 202 2.96 -24.40 19.53
N THR A 203 3.77 -23.37 19.77
CA THR A 203 4.89 -23.39 20.71
C THR A 203 4.76 -22.40 21.87
N ALA A 204 3.71 -21.56 21.94
CA ALA A 204 3.46 -20.62 23.05
C ALA A 204 4.75 -19.93 23.52
N THR A 205 5.39 -19.18 22.61
CA THR A 205 6.71 -18.59 22.83
C THR A 205 6.71 -17.10 22.59
N ASN A 206 7.64 -16.40 23.25
CA ASN A 206 7.92 -15.00 22.94
C ASN A 206 8.51 -14.88 21.54
N LYS A 207 7.92 -14.00 20.72
CA LYS A 207 8.40 -13.64 19.39
C LYS A 207 8.51 -12.12 19.29
N LYS A 208 9.04 -11.67 18.16
CA LYS A 208 9.05 -10.27 17.77
C LYS A 208 8.63 -10.13 16.33
N THR A 209 7.94 -9.06 16.00
CA THR A 209 7.59 -8.68 14.63
C THR A 209 8.18 -7.30 14.35
N THR A 210 8.41 -6.95 13.09
CA THR A 210 8.76 -5.57 12.74
C THR A 210 7.54 -4.68 12.90
N PHE A 211 7.73 -3.39 13.18
CA PHE A 211 6.62 -2.44 13.25
C PHE A 211 5.86 -2.37 11.92
N ALA A 212 6.57 -2.48 10.79
CA ALA A 212 5.93 -2.58 9.46
C ALA A 212 4.97 -3.79 9.35
N ASN A 213 5.37 -4.96 9.84
CA ASN A 213 4.52 -6.14 9.82
C ASN A 213 3.39 -6.07 10.86
N PHE A 214 3.63 -5.42 12.00
CA PHE A 214 2.60 -5.15 12.99
C PHE A 214 1.49 -4.26 12.40
N GLU A 215 1.86 -3.11 11.83
CA GLU A 215 0.93 -2.19 11.15
C GLU A 215 0.15 -2.88 10.03
N ALA A 216 0.82 -3.68 9.20
CA ALA A 216 0.15 -4.42 8.13
C ALA A 216 -0.85 -5.48 8.64
N ALA A 217 -0.68 -5.97 9.87
CA ALA A 217 -1.59 -6.93 10.50
C ALA A 217 -2.76 -6.25 11.23
N VAL A 218 -2.70 -4.93 11.47
CA VAL A 218 -3.79 -4.17 12.07
C VAL A 218 -4.89 -3.98 11.04
N ASN A 219 -6.09 -4.51 11.32
CA ASN A 219 -7.28 -4.12 10.57
C ASN A 219 -7.75 -2.75 11.06
N HIS A 220 -7.42 -1.72 10.29
CA HIS A 220 -7.76 -0.34 10.60
C HIS A 220 -9.26 -0.03 10.70
N ASP A 221 -10.12 -0.79 10.01
CA ASP A 221 -11.57 -0.57 10.04
C ASP A 221 -12.19 -0.92 11.41
N ASN A 222 -11.47 -1.72 12.21
CA ASN A 222 -11.88 -2.14 13.55
C ASN A 222 -11.26 -1.28 14.67
N LEU A 223 -10.50 -0.23 14.33
CA LEU A 223 -9.91 0.68 15.31
C LEU A 223 -11.01 1.52 15.99
N LEU A 224 -10.88 1.75 17.29
CA LEU A 224 -11.79 2.61 18.04
C LEU A 224 -11.76 4.03 17.47
N ASN A 225 -12.94 4.65 17.29
CA ASN A 225 -13.14 5.96 16.65
C ASN A 225 -12.82 6.03 15.15
N TYR A 226 -12.74 4.87 14.48
CA TYR A 226 -12.76 4.86 13.02
C TYR A 226 -14.12 5.36 12.52
N ALA A 227 -14.13 6.44 11.72
CA ALA A 227 -15.35 6.98 11.12
C ALA A 227 -15.75 6.11 9.91
N ILE A 228 -16.97 5.57 9.95
CA ILE A 228 -17.49 4.63 8.92
C ILE A 228 -17.41 5.23 7.51
N ASP A 229 -17.61 6.55 7.38
CA ASP A 229 -17.67 7.23 6.09
C ASP A 229 -16.31 7.41 5.40
N ASN A 230 -15.20 7.05 6.05
CA ASN A 230 -13.86 7.14 5.45
C ASN A 230 -13.57 5.97 4.48
N HIS A 231 -14.14 4.79 4.72
CA HIS A 231 -14.06 3.62 3.82
C HIS A 231 -15.47 3.13 3.49
N ILE A 232 -16.24 3.95 2.78
CA ILE A 232 -17.50 3.51 2.21
C ILE A 232 -17.17 2.55 1.06
N SER A 233 -17.64 1.30 1.15
CA SER A 233 -17.58 0.39 0.01
C SER A 233 -18.31 1.04 -1.17
N HIS A 234 -17.65 1.11 -2.32
CA HIS A 234 -18.24 1.66 -3.53
C HIS A 234 -19.50 0.90 -3.99
N SER A 235 -19.67 -0.36 -3.55
CA SER A 235 -20.90 -1.13 -3.75
C SER A 235 -22.10 -0.60 -2.96
N ALA A 236 -21.87 0.23 -1.94
CA ALA A 236 -22.90 0.86 -1.11
C ALA A 236 -23.28 2.28 -1.60
N VAL A 237 -22.59 2.79 -2.62
CA VAL A 237 -22.87 4.09 -3.22
C VAL A 237 -23.55 3.88 -4.57
N GLU A 238 -24.72 4.48 -4.76
CA GLU A 238 -25.56 4.31 -5.95
C GLU A 238 -25.77 5.63 -6.70
N ILE A 239 -25.71 5.59 -8.03
CA ILE A 239 -26.12 6.68 -8.91
C ILE A 239 -27.52 6.36 -9.43
N GLN A 240 -28.50 7.14 -9.01
CA GLN A 240 -29.86 7.03 -9.55
C GLN A 240 -29.99 7.88 -10.81
N ALA A 241 -30.12 7.23 -11.98
CA ALA A 241 -30.40 7.94 -13.23
C ALA A 241 -31.86 8.36 -13.29
N GLY A 242 -32.12 9.66 -13.49
CA GLY A 242 -33.46 10.19 -13.71
C GLY A 242 -33.99 9.88 -15.12
N SER A 243 -35.27 10.18 -15.37
CA SER A 243 -35.89 10.01 -16.69
C SER A 243 -35.09 10.73 -17.79
N GLY A 244 -34.82 10.04 -18.89
CA GLY A 244 -34.01 10.56 -20.00
C GLY A 244 -32.51 10.36 -19.83
N LEU A 245 -32.04 9.79 -18.71
CA LEU A 245 -30.66 9.36 -18.51
C LEU A 245 -30.61 7.83 -18.34
N GLY A 246 -29.53 7.21 -18.82
CA GLY A 246 -29.21 5.80 -18.60
C GLY A 246 -27.92 5.63 -17.80
N GLY A 247 -27.63 4.39 -17.38
CA GLY A 247 -26.32 4.03 -16.82
C GLY A 247 -26.14 4.18 -15.31
N GLY A 248 -27.22 4.32 -14.54
CA GLY A 248 -27.18 4.32 -13.07
C GLY A 248 -26.74 2.98 -12.44
N GLY A 249 -26.92 2.87 -11.12
CA GLY A 249 -26.54 1.71 -10.29
C GLY A 249 -25.36 1.99 -9.37
N ASP A 250 -24.85 0.96 -8.69
CA ASP A 250 -23.75 1.06 -7.73
C ASP A 250 -22.40 1.39 -8.41
N ILE A 251 -21.46 2.01 -7.72
CA ILE A 251 -20.17 2.44 -8.30
C ILE A 251 -19.01 1.46 -8.04
N SER A 252 -19.29 0.16 -7.84
CA SER A 252 -18.22 -0.85 -7.70
C SER A 252 -17.32 -0.92 -8.94
N LEU A 253 -17.80 -0.45 -10.09
CA LEU A 253 -17.09 -0.27 -11.35
C LEU A 253 -17.32 1.15 -11.89
N THR A 254 -16.50 1.58 -12.85
CA THR A 254 -16.75 2.82 -13.61
C THR A 254 -18.13 2.76 -14.26
N ARG A 255 -18.93 3.81 -14.06
CA ARG A 255 -20.25 3.97 -14.68
C ARG A 255 -20.20 5.06 -15.75
N THR A 256 -20.85 4.81 -16.88
CA THR A 256 -21.10 5.81 -17.92
C THR A 256 -22.55 6.24 -17.82
N ILE A 257 -22.79 7.54 -17.64
CA ILE A 257 -24.14 8.12 -17.64
C ILE A 257 -24.38 8.73 -19.00
N ASP A 258 -25.29 8.14 -19.75
CA ASP A 258 -25.61 8.56 -21.12
C ASP A 258 -27.00 9.20 -21.18
N LEU A 259 -27.18 10.12 -22.12
CA LEU A 259 -28.51 10.59 -22.48
C LEU A 259 -29.27 9.44 -23.18
N ASN A 260 -30.40 9.03 -22.60
CA ASN A 260 -31.27 8.00 -23.16
C ASN A 260 -32.67 8.58 -23.40
N ILE A 261 -32.83 9.30 -24.51
CA ILE A 261 -34.11 9.91 -24.87
C ILE A 261 -35.17 8.87 -25.30
N ASN A 262 -34.77 7.66 -25.67
CA ASN A 262 -35.68 6.62 -26.16
C ASN A 262 -36.58 6.04 -25.06
N VAL A 263 -36.28 6.29 -23.78
CA VAL A 263 -37.12 5.90 -22.65
C VAL A 263 -38.11 6.98 -22.22
N LEU A 264 -38.10 8.15 -22.89
CA LEU A 264 -39.05 9.23 -22.63
C LEU A 264 -40.34 9.00 -23.41
N ASP A 265 -41.47 9.40 -22.83
CA ASP A 265 -42.77 9.39 -23.52
C ASP A 265 -42.82 10.48 -24.60
N VAL A 266 -43.48 10.17 -25.71
CA VAL A 266 -43.73 11.15 -26.78
C VAL A 266 -44.82 12.13 -26.33
N ALA A 267 -44.50 13.42 -26.33
CA ALA A 267 -45.43 14.51 -26.04
C ALA A 267 -45.53 15.50 -27.21
N ALA A 268 -46.67 16.18 -27.33
CA ALA A 268 -46.79 17.32 -28.24
C ALA A 268 -45.95 18.49 -27.71
N ILE A 269 -45.18 19.14 -28.58
CA ILE A 269 -44.34 20.27 -28.20
C ILE A 269 -45.22 21.52 -28.05
N ALA A 270 -45.15 22.15 -26.88
CA ALA A 270 -45.75 23.45 -26.61
C ALA A 270 -44.74 24.58 -26.83
N ALA A 271 -45.21 25.78 -27.20
CA ALA A 271 -44.35 26.94 -27.43
C ALA A 271 -43.45 27.30 -26.22
N GLY A 272 -43.93 27.00 -25.00
CA GLY A 272 -43.20 27.22 -23.76
C GLY A 272 -42.23 26.10 -23.36
N ASP A 273 -42.18 25.00 -24.10
CA ASP A 273 -41.24 23.90 -23.83
C ASP A 273 -39.81 24.36 -24.06
N PHE A 274 -38.86 23.71 -23.38
CA PHE A 274 -37.46 24.12 -23.41
C PHE A 274 -36.59 23.11 -24.13
N ILE A 275 -35.70 23.61 -24.99
CA ILE A 275 -34.59 22.84 -25.56
C ILE A 275 -33.30 23.29 -24.87
N ALA A 276 -32.54 22.35 -24.34
CA ALA A 276 -31.22 22.62 -23.78
C ALA A 276 -30.17 22.76 -24.90
N PHE A 277 -29.26 23.72 -24.77
CA PHE A 277 -28.16 23.92 -25.71
C PHE A 277 -26.92 24.46 -24.99
N TRP A 278 -25.75 24.27 -25.60
CA TRP A 278 -24.50 24.84 -25.08
C TRP A 278 -24.33 26.27 -25.60
N ASP A 279 -24.36 27.25 -24.70
CA ASP A 279 -24.13 28.65 -25.07
C ASP A 279 -22.62 28.96 -25.02
N ILE A 280 -22.02 29.06 -26.21
CA ILE A 280 -20.60 29.40 -26.35
C ILE A 280 -20.31 30.86 -25.98
N THR A 281 -21.31 31.74 -26.01
CA THR A 281 -21.15 33.18 -25.79
C THR A 281 -21.31 33.57 -24.33
N ALA A 282 -22.06 32.80 -23.55
CA ALA A 282 -22.21 33.00 -22.11
C ALA A 282 -21.45 31.93 -21.32
N THR A 283 -20.23 32.24 -20.89
CA THR A 283 -19.42 31.48 -19.91
C THR A 283 -19.46 29.95 -20.02
N ALA A 284 -19.63 29.38 -21.22
CA ALA A 284 -19.60 27.94 -21.46
C ALA A 284 -20.51 27.13 -20.51
N ILE A 285 -21.76 27.56 -20.37
CA ILE A 285 -22.78 26.88 -19.56
C ILE A 285 -23.93 26.41 -20.44
N CYS A 286 -24.52 25.26 -20.10
CA CYS A 286 -25.78 24.83 -20.70
C CYS A 286 -26.88 25.87 -20.40
N LYS A 287 -27.54 26.34 -21.45
CA LYS A 287 -28.72 27.20 -21.40
C LYS A 287 -29.92 26.44 -21.95
N LYS A 288 -31.08 27.07 -21.87
CA LYS A 288 -32.31 26.59 -22.47
C LYS A 288 -32.97 27.70 -23.29
N ILE A 289 -33.57 27.33 -24.41
CA ILE A 289 -34.35 28.21 -25.29
C ILE A 289 -35.78 27.69 -25.29
N THR A 290 -36.78 28.57 -25.37
CA THR A 290 -38.15 28.10 -25.57
C THR A 290 -38.30 27.55 -26.99
N PHE A 291 -39.22 26.62 -27.21
CA PHE A 291 -39.48 26.12 -28.55
C PHE A 291 -39.93 27.25 -29.49
N SER A 292 -40.73 28.20 -28.97
CA SER A 292 -41.12 29.41 -29.71
C SER A 292 -39.92 30.25 -30.15
N ASP A 293 -38.94 30.46 -29.26
CA ASP A 293 -37.74 31.23 -29.59
C ASP A 293 -36.83 30.46 -30.55
N PHE A 294 -36.74 29.14 -30.42
CA PHE A 294 -36.01 28.27 -31.33
C PHE A 294 -36.60 28.30 -32.75
N GLU A 295 -37.93 28.17 -32.88
CA GLU A 295 -38.63 28.32 -34.15
C GLU A 295 -38.41 29.70 -34.76
N SER A 296 -38.49 30.77 -33.97
CA SER A 296 -38.21 32.13 -34.46
C SER A 296 -36.77 32.30 -34.98
N SER A 297 -35.82 31.59 -34.36
CA SER A 297 -34.41 31.61 -34.77
C SER A 297 -34.18 30.81 -36.05
N LEU A 298 -34.91 29.71 -36.24
CA LEU A 298 -34.86 28.88 -37.45
C LEU A 298 -35.66 29.51 -38.60
N SER A 299 -36.74 30.23 -38.30
CA SER A 299 -37.60 30.96 -39.25
C SER A 299 -36.84 32.05 -40.00
N LYS A 300 -35.70 32.54 -39.49
CA LYS A 300 -34.79 33.44 -40.23
C LYS A 300 -34.03 32.77 -41.39
N VAL A 301 -34.10 31.45 -41.52
CA VAL A 301 -33.46 30.66 -42.60
C VAL A 301 -34.49 30.16 -43.61
N GLY A 302 -35.77 30.37 -43.35
CA GLY A 302 -36.89 30.09 -44.24
C GLY A 302 -37.56 31.37 -44.70
N SER A 303 -36.81 32.26 -45.36
CA SER A 303 -37.40 33.27 -46.25
C SER A 303 -38.07 32.54 -47.42
N GLN A 304 -39.22 31.93 -47.17
CA GLN A 304 -40.29 32.00 -48.15
C GLN A 304 -40.43 33.48 -48.50
N VAL A 305 -40.67 33.76 -49.78
CA VAL A 305 -40.87 35.10 -50.33
C VAL A 305 -42.10 35.70 -49.66
N SER A 306 -41.94 36.20 -48.44
CA SER A 306 -42.97 36.93 -47.72
C SER A 306 -42.83 38.38 -48.14
N VAL A 307 -43.92 38.93 -48.63
CA VAL A 307 -44.07 40.38 -48.80
C VAL A 307 -44.29 40.90 -47.39
N ASP A 308 -43.22 41.26 -46.68
CA ASP A 308 -43.40 41.97 -45.42
C ASP A 308 -44.11 43.31 -45.68
N GLY A 309 -44.73 43.88 -44.65
CA GLY A 309 -45.49 45.12 -44.75
C GLY A 309 -44.66 46.36 -45.14
N ALA A 310 -43.38 46.20 -45.47
CA ALA A 310 -42.49 47.25 -45.97
C ALA A 310 -42.19 47.14 -47.48
N ALA A 311 -42.89 46.27 -48.22
CA ALA A 311 -42.77 46.20 -49.68
C ALA A 311 -43.05 47.57 -50.33
N VAL A 312 -42.01 48.17 -50.89
CA VAL A 312 -42.10 49.34 -51.75
C VAL A 312 -42.79 48.92 -53.05
N ALA A 313 -43.61 49.80 -53.65
CA ALA A 313 -44.16 49.57 -54.97
C ALA A 313 -43.05 49.07 -55.93
N ASP A 314 -43.33 48.01 -56.69
CA ASP A 314 -42.46 47.41 -57.73
C ASP A 314 -41.55 46.22 -57.33
N TYR A 315 -41.61 45.71 -56.09
CA TYR A 315 -40.77 44.58 -55.64
C TYR A 315 -41.56 43.44 -54.96
N ILE A 316 -41.20 42.19 -55.29
CA ILE A 316 -41.63 40.97 -54.58
C ILE A 316 -40.39 40.34 -53.90
N GLY A 317 -40.33 40.41 -52.57
CA GLY A 317 -39.19 40.02 -51.74
C GLY A 317 -38.51 41.22 -51.05
N ALA A 318 -37.83 40.97 -49.94
CA ALA A 318 -37.48 41.90 -48.87
C ALA A 318 -36.80 43.25 -49.27
N ALA A 319 -36.85 44.18 -48.32
CA ALA A 319 -36.53 45.60 -48.45
C ALA A 319 -35.05 45.98 -48.77
N ASP A 320 -34.17 45.01 -49.06
CA ASP A 320 -32.72 45.27 -49.21
C ASP A 320 -32.18 44.97 -50.63
N SER A 321 -33.05 45.07 -51.65
CA SER A 321 -32.70 44.86 -53.07
C SER A 321 -32.27 43.43 -53.45
N ASP A 322 -32.61 42.43 -52.62
CA ASP A 322 -32.45 41.00 -52.91
C ASP A 322 -33.74 40.34 -53.41
N GLY A 323 -34.78 41.15 -53.67
CA GLY A 323 -36.07 40.70 -54.19
C GLY A 323 -35.93 39.79 -55.41
N VAL A 324 -36.57 38.61 -55.34
CA VAL A 324 -36.46 37.53 -56.32
C VAL A 324 -37.06 37.92 -57.68
N LEU A 325 -38.00 38.87 -57.70
CA LEU A 325 -38.65 39.33 -58.92
C LEU A 325 -38.91 40.85 -58.90
N ARG A 326 -38.46 41.53 -59.95
CA ARG A 326 -38.78 42.94 -60.26
C ARG A 326 -40.09 42.96 -61.05
N VAL A 327 -41.13 43.59 -60.53
CA VAL A 327 -42.37 43.81 -61.28
C VAL A 327 -42.36 45.24 -61.80
N ASN A 328 -42.25 45.43 -63.11
CA ASN A 328 -42.62 46.70 -63.74
C ASN A 328 -44.13 46.68 -64.04
N GLY A 329 -44.76 47.83 -64.25
CA GLY A 329 -46.24 47.98 -64.31
C GLY A 329 -47.01 47.05 -65.27
N ALA A 330 -46.32 46.38 -66.20
CA ALA A 330 -46.88 45.36 -67.08
C ALA A 330 -47.30 44.06 -66.37
N LEU A 331 -46.82 43.80 -65.13
CA LEU A 331 -47.16 42.64 -64.33
C LEU A 331 -47.88 43.06 -63.04
N SER A 332 -48.99 42.40 -62.74
CA SER A 332 -49.69 42.50 -61.46
C SER A 332 -49.50 41.21 -60.65
N TYR A 333 -49.53 41.30 -59.33
CA TYR A 333 -49.40 40.15 -58.45
C TYR A 333 -50.42 40.19 -57.30
N VAL A 334 -50.77 38.99 -56.81
CA VAL A 334 -51.53 38.80 -55.56
C VAL A 334 -50.74 37.82 -54.70
N ASP A 335 -50.52 38.18 -53.43
CA ASP A 335 -49.86 37.31 -52.46
C ASP A 335 -50.83 36.22 -51.97
N GLY A 336 -50.47 34.96 -52.20
CA GLY A 336 -51.17 33.77 -51.71
C GLY A 336 -50.50 33.11 -50.51
N GLY A 337 -49.47 33.74 -49.91
CA GLY A 337 -48.66 33.20 -48.82
C GLY A 337 -47.60 32.21 -49.31
N ASP A 338 -48.03 31.11 -49.93
CA ASP A 338 -47.11 30.05 -50.41
C ASP A 338 -46.73 30.21 -51.90
N PHE A 339 -47.61 30.80 -52.71
CA PHE A 339 -47.39 31.00 -54.14
C PHE A 339 -47.73 32.44 -54.54
N VAL A 340 -46.93 33.01 -55.45
CA VAL A 340 -47.20 34.28 -56.11
C VAL A 340 -47.90 34.00 -57.44
N THR A 341 -49.10 34.56 -57.64
CA THR A 341 -49.76 34.54 -58.95
C THR A 341 -49.40 35.80 -59.72
N LEU A 342 -48.81 35.64 -60.91
CA LEU A 342 -48.48 36.74 -61.81
C LEU A 342 -49.51 36.83 -62.94
N THR A 343 -50.06 38.01 -63.17
CA THR A 343 -50.98 38.30 -64.28
C THR A 343 -50.49 39.48 -65.12
N THR A 344 -50.86 39.50 -66.40
CA THR A 344 -50.58 40.64 -67.28
C THR A 344 -51.51 41.80 -66.98
N ASN A 345 -50.98 43.02 -67.03
CA ASN A 345 -51.78 44.23 -67.09
C ASN A 345 -51.98 44.62 -68.56
N ASP A 346 -53.00 44.03 -69.19
CA ASP A 346 -53.24 44.17 -70.64
C ASP A 346 -53.38 45.63 -71.11
N GLY A 347 -53.80 46.54 -70.23
CA GLY A 347 -53.91 47.98 -70.53
C GLY A 347 -52.55 48.69 -70.68
N GLU A 348 -51.50 48.15 -70.06
CA GLU A 348 -50.13 48.69 -70.17
C GLU A 348 -49.30 48.00 -71.26
N ILE A 349 -49.79 46.91 -71.85
CA ILE A 349 -49.10 46.19 -72.91
C ILE A 349 -49.31 46.92 -74.25
N ASN A 350 -48.24 47.54 -74.76
CA ASN A 350 -48.22 48.05 -76.13
C ASN A 350 -48.11 46.89 -77.13
N HIS A 351 -49.23 46.44 -77.69
CA HIS A 351 -49.27 45.28 -78.58
C HIS A 351 -48.45 45.46 -79.87
N ASN A 352 -48.24 46.70 -80.33
CA ASN A 352 -47.44 46.97 -81.54
C ASN A 352 -45.94 46.77 -81.31
N SER A 353 -45.50 46.71 -80.04
CA SER A 353 -44.10 46.47 -79.64
C SER A 353 -43.83 45.02 -79.24
N LEU A 354 -44.84 44.14 -79.34
CA LEU A 354 -44.68 42.73 -79.07
C LEU A 354 -43.92 42.05 -80.22
N LEU A 355 -43.14 41.03 -79.88
CA LEU A 355 -42.46 40.18 -80.87
C LEU A 355 -43.49 39.56 -81.82
N ASN A 356 -43.21 39.55 -83.13
CA ASN A 356 -44.10 39.09 -84.21
C ASN A 356 -45.34 39.96 -84.47
N TYR A 357 -45.32 41.23 -84.03
CA TYR A 357 -46.25 42.21 -84.55
C TYR A 357 -45.99 42.45 -86.05
N GLU A 358 -47.02 42.25 -86.88
CA GLU A 358 -46.98 42.49 -88.33
C GLU A 358 -47.85 43.71 -88.67
N SER A 359 -47.24 44.81 -89.13
CA SER A 359 -47.96 46.08 -89.37
C SER A 359 -49.11 45.95 -90.37
N ASP A 360 -48.97 45.07 -91.34
CA ASP A 360 -49.93 44.88 -92.43
C ASP A 360 -51.23 44.20 -91.96
N ARG A 361 -51.28 43.69 -90.73
CA ARG A 361 -52.54 43.23 -90.12
C ARG A 361 -53.35 44.38 -89.51
N HIS A 362 -52.72 45.49 -89.15
CA HIS A 362 -53.35 46.66 -88.51
C HIS A 362 -53.16 47.93 -89.36
N ILE A 363 -53.53 47.87 -90.64
CA ILE A 363 -53.41 49.00 -91.57
C ILE A 363 -54.47 50.06 -91.24
N ALA A 364 -54.03 51.31 -91.03
CA ALA A 364 -54.94 52.43 -90.91
C ALA A 364 -55.72 52.65 -92.21
N HIS A 365 -57.04 52.64 -92.15
CA HIS A 365 -57.91 52.81 -93.32
C HIS A 365 -57.76 54.17 -94.04
N SER A 366 -57.02 55.12 -93.46
CA SER A 366 -56.64 56.38 -94.11
C SER A 366 -55.65 56.22 -95.25
N VAL A 367 -54.85 55.15 -95.25
CA VAL A 367 -53.87 54.89 -96.32
C VAL A 367 -54.42 54.00 -97.45
N VAL A 368 -55.51 53.27 -97.20
CA VAL A 368 -56.18 52.44 -98.22
C VAL A 368 -57.10 53.32 -99.06
N THR A 369 -56.91 53.34 -100.38
CA THR A 369 -57.61 54.23 -101.32
C THR A 369 -58.26 53.48 -102.48
N ILE A 370 -59.49 53.86 -102.80
CA ILE A 370 -60.22 53.42 -104.00
C ILE A 370 -60.08 54.50 -105.07
N THR A 371 -59.55 54.14 -106.23
CA THR A 371 -59.49 55.05 -107.38
C THR A 371 -60.70 54.79 -108.28
N ALA A 372 -61.57 55.80 -108.47
CA ALA A 372 -62.69 55.69 -109.39
C ALA A 372 -62.20 55.89 -110.84
N GLY A 373 -62.46 54.91 -111.70
CA GLY A 373 -62.16 55.01 -113.14
C GLY A 373 -63.15 55.91 -113.88
N SER A 374 -62.91 56.15 -115.17
CA SER A 374 -63.82 56.90 -116.04
C SER A 374 -65.23 56.30 -116.03
N GLY A 375 -66.25 57.14 -115.92
CA GLY A 375 -67.64 56.70 -115.79
C GLY A 375 -68.08 56.33 -114.37
N LEU A 376 -67.18 56.37 -113.39
CA LEU A 376 -67.51 56.19 -111.96
C LEU A 376 -67.18 57.46 -111.16
N SER A 377 -67.85 57.66 -110.03
CA SER A 377 -67.51 58.67 -109.02
C SER A 377 -67.46 58.05 -107.62
N GLY A 378 -66.95 58.79 -106.63
CA GLY A 378 -66.94 58.34 -105.23
C GLY A 378 -65.64 57.68 -104.74
N GLY A 379 -64.53 57.84 -105.47
CA GLY A 379 -63.20 57.40 -105.02
C GLY A 379 -62.68 58.14 -103.76
N GLY A 380 -61.49 57.76 -103.28
CA GLY A 380 -60.84 58.30 -102.09
C GLY A 380 -60.44 57.21 -101.08
N ASN A 381 -59.90 57.61 -99.91
CA ASN A 381 -59.54 56.65 -98.85
C ASN A 381 -60.75 56.07 -98.12
N ILE A 382 -60.60 54.95 -97.42
CA ILE A 382 -61.73 54.24 -96.76
C ILE A 382 -61.83 54.51 -95.25
N THR A 383 -61.36 55.67 -94.79
CA THR A 383 -61.56 56.07 -93.38
C THR A 383 -63.05 56.17 -93.02
N LEU A 384 -63.90 56.42 -94.00
CA LEU A 384 -65.36 56.36 -93.90
C LEU A 384 -65.89 55.43 -95.00
N SER A 385 -67.12 54.94 -94.83
CA SER A 385 -67.84 54.25 -95.90
C SER A 385 -67.88 55.09 -97.17
N ARG A 386 -67.68 54.45 -98.32
CA ARG A 386 -67.70 55.09 -99.64
C ARG A 386 -68.81 54.49 -100.50
N THR A 387 -69.50 55.36 -101.24
CA THR A 387 -70.45 54.96 -102.28
C THR A 387 -69.77 55.19 -103.62
N ILE A 388 -69.71 54.15 -104.46
CA ILE A 388 -69.24 54.27 -105.84
C ILE A 388 -70.45 54.31 -106.74
N ASP A 389 -70.64 55.47 -107.37
CA ASP A 389 -71.79 55.72 -108.24
C ASP A 389 -71.37 55.73 -109.70
N LEU A 390 -72.29 55.31 -110.57
CA LEU A 390 -72.14 55.49 -112.01
C LEU A 390 -72.28 56.99 -112.33
N ASN A 391 -71.25 57.57 -112.94
CA ASN A 391 -71.23 58.95 -113.39
C ASN A 391 -71.07 59.01 -114.91
N ILE A 392 -72.18 58.77 -115.62
CA ILE A 392 -72.23 58.77 -117.09
C ILE A 392 -71.80 60.13 -117.66
N ASN A 393 -72.06 61.22 -116.95
CA ASN A 393 -71.71 62.58 -117.39
C ASN A 393 -70.19 62.82 -117.44
N ASN A 394 -69.38 61.96 -116.81
CA ASN A 394 -67.92 62.00 -116.89
C ASN A 394 -67.36 61.11 -118.03
N LEU A 395 -68.22 60.51 -118.84
CA LEU A 395 -67.83 59.84 -120.07
C LEU A 395 -67.82 60.85 -121.22
N THR A 396 -66.88 60.68 -122.14
CA THR A 396 -66.82 61.48 -123.36
C THR A 396 -67.88 61.01 -124.34
N LEU A 397 -68.59 61.95 -124.97
CA LEU A 397 -69.51 61.63 -126.06
C LEU A 397 -68.75 60.98 -127.23
N ALA A 398 -69.31 59.91 -127.78
CA ALA A 398 -68.83 59.22 -128.97
C ALA A 398 -70.00 58.98 -129.93
N SER A 399 -69.73 58.87 -131.23
CA SER A 399 -70.71 58.35 -132.18
C SER A 399 -70.94 56.87 -131.87
N ILE A 400 -72.19 56.43 -132.00
CA ILE A 400 -72.53 55.03 -131.84
C ILE A 400 -72.14 54.29 -133.12
N GLU A 401 -71.21 53.37 -133.01
CA GLU A 401 -70.76 52.50 -134.09
C GLU A 401 -71.45 51.13 -134.03
N THR A 402 -71.48 50.40 -135.15
CA THR A 402 -72.22 49.13 -135.28
C THR A 402 -71.79 48.05 -134.28
N PHE A 403 -70.54 48.10 -133.82
CA PHE A 403 -69.96 47.16 -132.85
C PHE A 403 -69.92 47.70 -131.42
N ASP A 404 -70.47 48.89 -131.16
CA ASP A 404 -70.58 49.38 -129.80
C ASP A 404 -71.49 48.47 -128.98
N LEU A 405 -71.12 48.29 -127.71
CA LEU A 405 -71.73 47.29 -126.85
C LEU A 405 -72.57 47.96 -125.77
N ILE A 406 -73.85 47.62 -125.73
CA ILE A 406 -74.75 48.04 -124.66
C ILE A 406 -74.75 46.93 -123.59
N PRO A 407 -74.28 47.21 -122.36
CA PRO A 407 -74.45 46.28 -121.27
C PRO A 407 -75.92 46.23 -120.86
N PHE A 408 -76.45 45.04 -120.62
CA PHE A 408 -77.79 44.84 -120.09
C PHE A 408 -77.82 43.65 -119.13
N TRP A 409 -78.79 43.65 -118.22
CA TRP A 409 -79.05 42.50 -117.37
C TRP A 409 -79.92 41.49 -118.14
N ASP A 410 -79.37 40.33 -118.49
CA ASP A 410 -80.14 39.27 -119.13
C ASP A 410 -80.89 38.46 -118.06
N ILE A 411 -82.22 38.60 -118.01
CA ILE A 411 -83.10 37.95 -117.03
C ILE A 411 -83.38 36.46 -117.34
N THR A 412 -82.86 35.92 -118.45
CA THR A 412 -83.01 34.49 -118.75
C THR A 412 -82.18 33.60 -117.80
N VAL A 413 -82.17 32.28 -118.01
CA VAL A 413 -81.84 31.20 -117.04
C VAL A 413 -80.50 31.32 -116.27
N THR A 414 -79.63 32.29 -116.57
CA THR A 414 -78.39 32.54 -115.80
C THR A 414 -78.24 33.93 -115.20
N ALA A 415 -79.27 34.79 -115.29
CA ALA A 415 -79.36 36.11 -114.63
C ALA A 415 -78.00 36.80 -114.48
N THR A 416 -77.42 37.23 -115.61
CA THR A 416 -76.04 37.71 -115.67
C THR A 416 -75.95 38.97 -116.52
N ASN A 417 -74.92 39.77 -116.25
CA ASN A 417 -74.59 40.92 -117.07
C ASN A 417 -74.13 40.43 -118.44
N LYS A 418 -74.90 40.76 -119.48
CA LYS A 418 -74.54 40.52 -120.86
C LYS A 418 -74.34 41.83 -121.59
N LYS A 419 -73.88 41.73 -122.83
CA LYS A 419 -73.75 42.86 -123.73
C LYS A 419 -74.28 42.47 -125.10
N ILE A 420 -74.92 43.40 -125.77
CA ILE A 420 -75.44 43.26 -127.13
C ILE A 420 -74.79 44.34 -127.98
N THR A 421 -74.59 44.10 -129.28
CA THR A 421 -74.17 45.19 -130.16
C THR A 421 -75.31 46.18 -130.31
N PHE A 422 -75.01 47.47 -130.51
CA PHE A 422 -76.05 48.46 -130.78
C PHE A 422 -76.90 48.06 -131.99
N SER A 423 -76.27 47.49 -133.03
CA SER A 423 -76.97 46.95 -134.20
C SER A 423 -78.02 45.90 -133.83
N ASP A 424 -77.66 44.94 -132.96
CA ASP A 424 -78.59 43.88 -132.55
C ASP A 424 -79.67 44.41 -131.57
N PHE A 425 -79.34 45.42 -130.77
CA PHE A 425 -80.31 46.10 -129.91
C PHE A 425 -81.35 46.85 -130.74
N GLU A 426 -80.92 47.65 -131.72
CA GLU A 426 -81.80 48.38 -132.64
C GLU A 426 -82.69 47.45 -133.46
N ALA A 427 -82.17 46.29 -133.88
CA ALA A 427 -82.95 45.28 -134.57
C ALA A 427 -84.03 44.62 -133.68
N ALA A 428 -83.82 44.61 -132.35
CA ALA A 428 -84.78 44.08 -131.39
C ALA A 428 -85.86 45.10 -130.98
N LEU A 429 -85.70 46.38 -131.34
CA LEU A 429 -86.71 47.43 -131.13
C LEU A 429 -87.75 47.39 -132.26
N THR A 430 -89.03 47.44 -131.91
CA THR A 430 -90.10 47.71 -132.89
C THR A 430 -90.19 49.21 -133.13
N HIS A 431 -89.89 49.64 -134.35
CA HIS A 431 -89.99 51.03 -134.78
C HIS A 431 -91.44 51.29 -135.24
N ASP A 432 -92.17 52.14 -134.53
CA ASP A 432 -93.49 52.66 -134.95
C ASP A 432 -93.34 53.81 -135.97
#